data_AF-A0A525C9A0-F1
#
_entry.id   AF-A0A525C9A0-F1
#
_cell.length_a   1.000
_cell.length_b   1.000
_cell.length_c   1.000
_cell.angle_alpha   90.00
_cell.angle_beta   90.00
_cell.angle_gamma   90.00
#
_symmetry.space_group_name_H-M   'P 1'
#
loop_
_entity.id
_entity.type
_entity.pdbx_description
1 polymer ?
#
loop_
_entity_poly.entity_id
_entity_poly.type
_entity_poly.pdbx_seq_one_letter_code
_entity_poly.pdbx_strand_id
1 'polypeptide(L)'
;MSTDSPHILKERVLAHWDLLDRLARRRFVDQNLADEALLFVQEGLAADDWHRVRAYRGEVEFARFLSHVTYRLLEDFARHKFGRVRPPAWLKRLGGLWVKIFQHLCL
;
A
#
# COMPACT_ATOMS: atom_id res chain seq x y z
N MET A 1 -0.90 23.64 -12.70
CA MET A 1 -1.34 22.97 -11.46
C MET A 1 -2.78 22.54 -11.68
N SER A 2 -3.05 21.24 -11.85
CA SER A 2 -4.42 20.76 -12.08
C SER A 2 -5.24 20.93 -10.80
N THR A 3 -6.15 21.90 -10.81
CA THR A 3 -7.12 22.17 -9.74
C THR A 3 -8.32 21.22 -9.89
N ASP A 4 -8.08 19.93 -9.72
CA ASP A 4 -9.19 18.96 -9.66
C ASP A 4 -9.90 19.12 -8.32
N SER A 5 -11.23 19.26 -8.31
CA SER A 5 -11.98 19.33 -7.06
C SER A 5 -11.84 18.01 -6.28
N PRO A 6 -11.69 18.03 -4.93
CA PRO A 6 -11.55 16.82 -4.13
C PRO A 6 -12.65 15.78 -4.38
N HIS A 7 -13.86 16.25 -4.71
CA HIS A 7 -15.00 15.41 -5.07
C HIS A 7 -14.75 14.57 -6.33
N ILE A 8 -14.18 15.16 -7.38
CA ILE A 8 -13.90 14.49 -8.65
C ILE A 8 -12.86 13.39 -8.44
N LEU A 9 -11.84 13.66 -7.62
CA LEU A 9 -10.81 12.68 -7.28
C LEU A 9 -11.40 11.51 -6.49
N LYS A 10 -12.28 11.81 -5.53
CA LYS A 10 -13.02 10.78 -4.80
C LYS A 10 -13.84 9.90 -5.75
N GLU A 11 -14.64 10.48 -6.63
CA GLU A 11 -15.44 9.72 -7.62
C GLU A 11 -14.55 8.85 -8.50
N ARG A 12 -13.44 9.40 -8.98
CA ARG A 12 -12.49 8.68 -9.83
C ARG A 12 -11.87 7.47 -9.12
N VAL A 13 -11.54 7.60 -7.84
CA VAL A 13 -11.04 6.49 -7.01
C VAL A 13 -12.15 5.47 -6.73
N LEU A 14 -13.35 5.92 -6.39
CA LEU A 14 -14.49 5.04 -6.12
C LEU A 14 -14.92 4.25 -7.34
N ALA A 15 -14.76 4.79 -8.55
CA ALA A 15 -14.97 4.04 -9.80
C ALA A 15 -14.02 2.83 -9.95
N HIS A 16 -12.95 2.77 -9.15
CA HIS A 16 -11.98 1.68 -9.12
C HIS A 16 -12.03 0.90 -7.81
N TRP A 17 -13.15 0.92 -7.08
CA TRP A 17 -13.28 0.25 -5.79
C TRP A 17 -12.95 -1.24 -5.84
N ASP A 18 -13.47 -1.96 -6.83
CA ASP A 18 -13.22 -3.40 -7.02
C ASP A 18 -11.74 -3.73 -7.29
N LEU A 19 -10.97 -2.76 -7.81
CA LEU A 19 -9.52 -2.92 -7.93
C LEU A 19 -8.86 -2.87 -6.55
N LEU A 20 -9.22 -1.89 -5.72
CA LEU A 20 -8.66 -1.72 -4.38
C LEU A 20 -8.97 -2.92 -3.49
N ASP A 21 -10.23 -3.37 -3.48
CA ASP A 21 -10.68 -4.52 -2.70
C ASP A 21 -9.94 -5.81 -3.14
N ARG A 22 -9.84 -6.07 -4.45
CA ARG A 22 -9.07 -7.22 -4.96
C ARG A 22 -7.60 -7.16 -4.57
N LEU A 23 -6.98 -5.99 -4.57
CA LEU A 23 -5.58 -5.83 -4.16
C LEU A 23 -5.40 -6.12 -2.67
N ALA A 24 -6.31 -5.63 -1.82
CA ALA A 24 -6.29 -5.89 -0.39
C ALA A 24 -6.47 -7.39 -0.08
N ARG A 25 -7.50 -8.03 -0.67
CA ARG A 25 -7.78 -9.48 -0.50
C ARG A 25 -6.67 -10.37 -1.07
N ARG A 26 -5.98 -9.93 -2.12
CA ARG A 26 -4.81 -10.64 -2.64
C ARG A 26 -3.61 -10.57 -1.68
N ARG A 27 -3.47 -9.46 -0.94
CA ARG A 27 -2.34 -9.23 -0.04
C ARG A 27 -2.54 -9.86 1.35
N PHE A 28 -3.78 -9.91 1.82
CA PHE A 28 -4.15 -10.40 3.14
C PHE A 28 -5.22 -11.50 3.01
N VAL A 29 -4.86 -12.72 3.43
CA VAL A 29 -5.75 -13.90 3.32
C VAL A 29 -6.93 -13.81 4.29
N ASP A 30 -6.71 -13.22 5.47
CA ASP A 30 -7.76 -12.95 6.44
C ASP A 30 -8.66 -11.80 5.98
N GLN A 31 -9.97 -12.03 5.94
CA GLN A 31 -10.94 -11.07 5.40
C GLN A 31 -11.04 -9.80 6.25
N ASN A 32 -11.07 -9.93 7.57
CA ASN A 32 -11.15 -8.78 8.47
C ASN A 32 -9.90 -7.89 8.32
N LEU A 33 -8.74 -8.52 8.17
CA LEU A 33 -7.49 -7.83 7.92
C LEU A 33 -7.47 -7.13 6.56
N ALA A 34 -8.02 -7.75 5.53
CA ALA A 34 -8.15 -7.15 4.20
C ALA A 34 -9.07 -5.91 4.22
N ASP A 35 -10.21 -6.00 4.91
CA ASP A 35 -11.17 -4.90 5.02
C ASP A 35 -10.57 -3.71 5.82
N GLU A 36 -9.84 -3.99 6.90
CA GLU A 36 -9.11 -2.96 7.66
C GLU A 36 -8.00 -2.32 6.82
N ALA A 37 -7.26 -3.11 6.05
CA ALA A 37 -6.24 -2.60 5.13
C ALA A 37 -6.86 -1.71 4.05
N LEU A 38 -8.04 -2.07 3.55
CA LEU A 38 -8.77 -1.32 2.55
C LEU A 38 -9.25 0.04 3.09
N LEU A 39 -9.73 0.08 4.34
CA LEU A 39 -10.04 1.32 5.04
C LEU A 39 -8.79 2.20 5.19
N PHE A 40 -7.66 1.62 5.62
CA PHE A 40 -6.39 2.34 5.72
C PHE A 40 -5.94 2.92 4.36
N VAL A 41 -6.13 2.18 3.27
CA VAL A 41 -5.86 2.66 1.91
C VAL A 41 -6.76 3.84 1.55
N GLN A 42 -8.07 3.79 1.84
CA GLN A 42 -8.99 4.90 1.57
C GLN A 42 -8.55 6.18 2.29
N GLU A 43 -8.24 6.07 3.58
CA GLU A 43 -7.77 7.20 4.39
C GLU A 43 -6.45 7.74 3.85
N GLY A 44 -5.50 6.86 3.51
CA GLY A 44 -4.21 7.24 2.94
C GLY A 44 -4.31 7.88 1.55
N LEU A 45 -5.29 7.49 0.74
CA LEU A 45 -5.57 8.12 -0.56
C LEU A 45 -6.21 9.49 -0.41
N ALA A 46 -7.11 9.66 0.57
CA ALA A 46 -7.81 10.92 0.84
C ALA A 46 -6.97 11.95 1.62
N ALA A 47 -5.94 11.49 2.35
CA ALA A 47 -5.04 12.34 3.11
C ALA A 47 -4.39 13.45 2.28
N ASP A 48 -4.08 14.57 2.95
CA ASP A 48 -3.44 15.76 2.36
C ASP A 48 -4.17 16.26 1.10
N ASP A 49 -5.50 16.30 1.15
CA ASP A 49 -6.36 16.67 0.00
C ASP A 49 -6.07 15.84 -1.26
N TRP A 50 -6.10 14.52 -1.12
CA TRP A 50 -5.85 13.59 -2.22
C TRP A 50 -4.49 13.78 -2.91
N HIS A 51 -3.48 14.32 -2.21
CA HIS A 51 -2.16 14.65 -2.78
C HIS A 51 -1.55 13.48 -3.57
N ARG A 52 -1.67 12.24 -3.03
CA ARG A 52 -1.17 11.04 -3.72
C ARG A 52 -1.86 10.80 -5.06
N VAL A 53 -3.17 11.05 -5.16
CA VAL A 53 -3.94 10.88 -6.40
C VAL A 53 -3.68 12.03 -7.38
N ARG A 54 -3.56 13.27 -6.88
CA ARG A 54 -3.20 14.46 -7.66
C ARG A 54 -1.82 14.35 -8.33
N ALA A 55 -0.92 13.52 -7.79
CA ALA A 55 0.38 13.26 -8.39
C ALA A 55 0.31 12.49 -9.73
N TYR A 56 -0.87 12.00 -10.14
CA TYR A 56 -1.08 11.35 -11.42
C TYR A 56 -0.85 12.30 -12.60
N ARG A 57 0.05 11.93 -13.51
CA ARG A 57 0.45 12.75 -14.67
C ARG A 57 -0.07 12.28 -16.03
N GLY A 58 -0.80 11.17 -16.08
CA GLY A 58 -1.28 10.61 -17.36
C GLY A 58 -0.26 9.77 -18.13
N GLU A 59 0.94 9.52 -17.59
CA GLU A 59 1.99 8.74 -18.27
C GLU A 59 1.65 7.24 -18.39
N VAL A 60 0.74 6.75 -17.55
CA VAL A 60 0.22 5.37 -17.55
C VAL A 60 -1.29 5.39 -17.32
N GLU A 61 -1.97 4.29 -17.62
CA GLU A 61 -3.37 4.09 -17.24
C GLU A 61 -3.61 4.39 -15.75
N PHE A 62 -4.69 5.11 -15.44
CA PHE A 62 -4.98 5.52 -14.06
C PHE A 62 -5.10 4.32 -13.12
N ALA A 63 -5.72 3.22 -13.57
CA ALA A 63 -5.80 1.98 -12.80
C ALA A 63 -4.42 1.41 -12.44
N ARG A 64 -3.43 1.50 -13.35
CA ARG A 64 -2.06 1.05 -13.10
C ARG A 64 -1.36 1.95 -12.06
N PHE A 65 -1.51 3.26 -12.20
CA PHE A 65 -1.02 4.22 -11.22
C PHE A 65 -1.64 3.97 -9.83
N LEU A 66 -2.97 3.86 -9.77
CA LEU A 66 -3.70 3.65 -8.53
C LEU A 66 -3.33 2.32 -7.88
N SER A 67 -3.14 1.26 -8.66
CA SER A 67 -2.63 -0.02 -8.15
C SER A 67 -1.30 0.15 -7.43
N HIS A 68 -0.36 0.89 -8.04
CA HIS A 68 0.97 1.13 -7.46
C HIS A 68 0.90 1.91 -6.14
N VAL A 69 0.09 2.97 -6.09
CA VAL A 69 -0.13 3.74 -4.85
C VAL A 69 -0.76 2.87 -3.77
N THR A 70 -1.75 2.06 -4.16
CA THR A 70 -2.45 1.12 -3.26
C THR A 70 -1.51 0.08 -2.68
N TYR A 71 -0.64 -0.53 -3.49
CA TYR A 71 0.35 -1.49 -3.02
C TYR A 71 1.26 -0.91 -1.93
N ARG A 72 1.72 0.34 -2.11
CA ARG A 72 2.53 1.04 -1.10
C ARG A 72 1.76 1.29 0.18
N LEU A 73 0.51 1.73 0.09
CA LEU A 73 -0.35 1.94 1.26
C LEU A 73 -0.66 0.63 2.00
N LEU A 74 -0.89 -0.47 1.29
CA LEU A 74 -1.06 -1.81 1.89
C LEU A 74 0.22 -2.28 2.59
N GLU A 75 1.39 -1.95 2.04
CA GLU A 75 2.67 -2.23 2.69
C GLU A 75 2.86 -1.39 3.96
N ASP A 76 2.49 -0.10 3.91
CA ASP A 76 2.54 0.78 5.07
C ASP A 76 1.55 0.35 6.16
N PHE A 77 0.35 -0.13 5.78
CA PHE A 77 -0.58 -0.77 6.71
C PHE A 77 0.05 -2.00 7.37
N ALA A 78 0.66 -2.90 6.59
CA ALA A 78 1.34 -4.07 7.14
C ALA A 78 2.45 -3.69 8.12
N ARG A 79 3.25 -2.66 7.79
CA ARG A 79 4.31 -2.13 8.65
C ARG A 79 3.76 -1.45 9.90
N HIS A 80 2.62 -0.79 9.81
CA HIS A 80 1.93 -0.16 10.94
C HIS A 80 1.39 -1.22 11.90
N LYS A 81 0.71 -2.24 11.37
CA LYS A 81 0.02 -3.27 12.16
C LYS A 81 0.94 -4.33 12.74
N PHE A 82 1.90 -4.81 11.95
CA PHE A 82 2.79 -5.93 12.33
C PHE A 82 4.22 -5.48 12.67
N GLY A 83 4.52 -4.20 12.48
CA GLY A 83 5.89 -3.69 12.52
C GLY A 83 6.68 -4.05 11.27
N ARG A 84 7.94 -3.59 11.23
CA ARG A 84 8.89 -4.01 10.19
C ARG A 84 9.41 -5.40 10.52
N VAL A 85 9.50 -6.28 9.52
CA VAL A 85 10.19 -7.57 9.66
C VAL A 85 11.62 -7.29 10.13
N ARG A 86 12.03 -7.93 11.23
CA ARG A 86 13.37 -7.81 11.80
C ARG A 86 14.05 -9.17 11.79
N PRO A 87 15.36 -9.24 11.49
CA PRO A 87 16.11 -10.47 11.63
C PRO A 87 15.98 -11.02 13.06
N PRO A 88 15.54 -12.28 13.22
CA PRO A 88 15.42 -12.90 14.54
C PRO A 88 16.75 -12.89 15.31
N ALA A 89 16.69 -12.85 16.64
CA ALA A 89 17.89 -12.81 17.48
C ALA A 89 18.80 -14.03 17.26
N TRP A 90 18.23 -15.22 17.07
CA TRP A 90 18.99 -16.43 16.76
C TRP A 90 19.75 -16.33 15.43
N LEU A 91 19.15 -15.69 14.43
CA LEU A 91 19.76 -15.49 13.11
C LEU A 91 20.95 -14.52 13.20
N LYS A 92 20.83 -13.48 14.02
CA LYS A 92 21.95 -12.55 14.27
C LYS A 92 23.16 -13.25 14.92
N ARG A 93 22.91 -14.28 15.75
CA ARG A 93 23.98 -15.07 16.39
C ARG A 93 24.73 -15.96 15.41
N LEU A 94 24.12 -16.35 14.29
CA LEU A 94 24.77 -17.14 13.23
C LEU A 94 25.77 -16.33 12.41
N GLY A 95 25.76 -14.99 12.51
CA GLY A 95 26.72 -14.09 11.88
C GLY A 95 26.14 -13.21 10.76
N GLY A 96 26.93 -12.22 10.31
CA GLY A 96 26.46 -11.17 9.41
C GLY A 96 26.03 -11.65 8.02
N LEU A 97 26.56 -12.77 7.52
CA LEU A 97 26.15 -13.33 6.22
C LEU A 97 24.71 -13.82 6.24
N TRP A 98 24.29 -14.52 7.31
CA TRP A 98 22.92 -15.01 7.45
C TRP A 98 21.90 -13.88 7.57
N VAL A 99 22.30 -12.77 8.20
CA VAL A 99 21.49 -11.55 8.24
C VAL A 99 21.32 -10.97 6.84
N LYS A 100 22.38 -10.88 6.03
CA LYS A 100 22.30 -10.39 4.63
C LYS A 100 21.41 -11.27 3.76
N ILE A 101 21.51 -12.60 3.89
CA ILE A 101 20.66 -13.54 3.14
C ILE A 101 19.19 -13.32 3.51
N PHE A 102 18.87 -13.20 4.80
CA PHE A 102 17.51 -12.93 5.24
C PHE A 102 16.98 -11.58 4.76
N GLN A 103 17.83 -10.54 4.73
CA GLN A 103 17.48 -9.24 4.17
C GLN A 103 17.21 -9.27 2.67
N HIS A 104 17.75 -10.23 1.92
CA HIS A 104 17.48 -10.36 0.47
C HIS A 104 16.28 -11.26 0.16
N LEU A 105 15.93 -12.18 1.05
CA LEU A 105 14.84 -13.13 0.84
C LEU A 105 13.52 -12.68 1.47
N CYS A 106 13.56 -11.93 2.57
CA CYS A 106 12.39 -11.63 3.40
C CYS A 106 12.11 -10.13 3.58
N LEU A 107 12.96 -9.25 3.07
CA LEU A 107 12.79 -7.79 3.06
C LEU A 107 12.88 -7.26 1.63
#